data_AF-A0A8B9NYG9-F1
#
_entry.id   AF-A0A8B9NYG9-F1
#
_cell.length_a   1.000
_cell.length_b   1.000
_cell.length_c   1.000
_cell.angle_alpha   90.00
_cell.angle_beta   90.00
_cell.angle_gamma   90.00
#
_symmetry.space_group_name_H-M   'P 1'
#
loop_
_entity.id
_entity.type
_entity.pdbx_description
1 polymer ?
#
loop_
_entity_poly.entity_id
_entity_poly.type
_entity_poly.pdbx_seq_one_letter_code
_entity_poly.pdbx_strand_id
1 'polypeptide(L)'
;MAGTASWRRLLPSPSSQRRLWPGPARPPPPAPAAAPSWPRAALASARSRQREAAAILAKGAREGGKPPTPPAALRGGGGRQRRSHSAEPGTLRGHGGRSGAAAAGPGRAGAERAALTGLSPPLALQRVGLQLRATLENITRLRAEGEDFRWYLKLKCGNCGEVSEKWQYLRLMDSAPLKGGRGSATMVQKCKLCSRENSIDILSQTIKPYNAEDSEKFKTIVEFECRGLEPVDFQPQAGFAAEGAESGTPFNDINLLEKDWNDYDEKTKESVGIYEVTHKFVKC
;
A
#
# COMPACT_ATOMS: atom_id res chain seq x y z
N MET A 1 28.76 -76.07 -55.95
CA MET A 1 28.14 -74.78 -56.35
C MET A 1 26.66 -74.84 -56.07
N ALA A 2 26.20 -74.19 -54.99
CA ALA A 2 24.81 -73.84 -54.68
C ALA A 2 24.82 -73.09 -53.34
N GLY A 3 24.70 -71.76 -53.38
CA GLY A 3 24.48 -70.92 -52.20
C GLY A 3 23.10 -70.29 -52.34
N THR A 4 22.16 -70.70 -51.51
CA THR A 4 20.75 -70.32 -51.54
C THR A 4 20.49 -69.00 -50.82
N ALA A 5 19.48 -68.29 -51.32
CA ALA A 5 19.20 -66.88 -51.11
C ALA A 5 18.73 -66.49 -49.70
N SER A 6 19.22 -65.32 -49.27
CA SER A 6 18.86 -64.60 -48.05
C SER A 6 17.55 -63.84 -48.24
N TRP A 7 16.54 -64.17 -47.43
CA TRP A 7 15.28 -63.44 -47.36
C TRP A 7 15.39 -62.29 -46.36
N ARG A 8 15.43 -61.06 -46.86
CA ARG A 8 15.28 -59.83 -46.07
C ARG A 8 13.84 -59.72 -45.58
N ARG A 9 13.61 -59.83 -44.27
CA ARG A 9 12.36 -59.37 -43.63
C ARG A 9 12.43 -57.87 -43.41
N LEU A 10 11.42 -57.18 -43.92
CA LEU A 10 11.16 -55.76 -43.72
C LEU A 10 10.78 -55.50 -42.25
N LEU A 11 11.48 -54.57 -41.60
CA LEU A 11 11.13 -54.02 -40.29
C LEU A 11 10.14 -52.86 -40.47
N PRO A 12 9.02 -52.79 -39.73
CA PRO A 12 8.15 -51.61 -39.72
C PRO A 12 8.70 -50.49 -38.82
N SER A 13 8.41 -49.25 -39.25
CA SER A 13 8.83 -47.94 -38.71
C SER A 13 8.34 -47.65 -37.27
N PRO A 14 9.10 -46.90 -36.45
CA PRO A 14 8.77 -46.62 -35.05
C PRO A 14 7.89 -45.37 -34.94
N SER A 15 6.58 -45.51 -35.14
CA SER A 15 5.64 -44.39 -34.95
C SER A 15 4.21 -44.82 -34.64
N SER A 16 4.02 -45.74 -33.68
CA SER A 16 2.70 -45.92 -33.04
C SER A 16 2.77 -46.80 -31.79
N GLN A 17 3.49 -46.38 -30.75
CA GLN A 17 3.35 -46.94 -29.40
C GLN A 17 3.42 -45.84 -28.34
N ARG A 18 2.39 -45.01 -28.29
CA ARG A 18 1.97 -44.30 -27.08
C ARG A 18 0.48 -44.46 -26.95
N ARG A 19 0.07 -45.42 -26.12
CA ARG A 19 -1.13 -45.37 -25.29
C ARG A 19 -1.24 -46.72 -24.56
N LEU A 20 -1.76 -46.65 -23.34
CA LEU A 20 -2.09 -47.75 -22.42
C LEU A 20 -0.99 -48.12 -21.41
N TRP A 21 -0.72 -47.20 -20.47
CA TRP A 21 -0.48 -47.56 -19.08
C TRP A 21 -1.34 -46.65 -18.20
N PRO A 22 -2.23 -47.17 -17.33
CA PRO A 22 -2.92 -46.34 -16.36
C PRO A 22 -1.92 -45.93 -15.28
N GLY A 23 -1.69 -44.63 -15.12
CA GLY A 23 -0.92 -44.08 -14.00
C GLY A 23 -1.67 -44.28 -12.67
N PRO A 24 -0.97 -44.29 -11.53
CA PRO A 24 -1.60 -44.47 -10.22
C PRO A 24 -2.62 -43.35 -9.95
N ALA A 25 -3.78 -43.73 -9.43
CA ALA A 25 -4.86 -42.82 -9.06
C ALA A 25 -4.40 -41.86 -7.95
N ARG A 26 -4.75 -40.57 -8.08
CA ARG A 26 -4.54 -39.57 -7.03
C ARG A 26 -5.37 -39.93 -5.78
N PRO A 27 -4.81 -39.83 -4.55
CA PRO A 27 -5.60 -39.97 -3.33
C PRO A 27 -6.64 -38.85 -3.21
N PRO A 28 -7.80 -39.11 -2.58
CA PRO A 28 -8.82 -38.10 -2.35
C PRO A 28 -8.32 -37.02 -1.37
N PRO A 29 -8.82 -35.78 -1.46
CA PRO A 29 -8.50 -34.73 -0.50
C PRO A 29 -8.97 -35.10 0.92
N PRO A 30 -8.27 -34.64 1.98
CA PRO A 30 -8.70 -34.87 3.35
C PRO A 30 -10.05 -34.19 3.64
N ALA A 31 -10.87 -34.84 4.47
CA ALA A 31 -12.15 -34.31 4.91
C ALA A 31 -11.96 -32.99 5.69
N PRO A 32 -12.89 -32.03 5.59
CA PRO A 32 -12.82 -30.80 6.37
C PRO A 32 -12.84 -31.12 7.87
N ALA A 33 -11.92 -30.50 8.63
CA ALA A 33 -11.88 -30.62 10.08
C ALA A 33 -13.21 -30.13 10.68
N ALA A 34 -13.74 -30.92 11.63
CA ALA A 34 -14.95 -30.55 12.37
C ALA A 34 -14.73 -29.22 13.10
N ALA A 35 -15.71 -28.31 12.99
CA ALA A 35 -15.70 -27.06 13.72
C ALA A 35 -15.60 -27.33 15.23
N PRO A 36 -14.75 -26.57 15.98
CA PRO A 36 -14.63 -26.76 17.42
C PRO A 36 -15.98 -26.55 18.08
N SER A 37 -16.41 -27.53 18.89
CA SER A 37 -17.64 -27.44 19.66
C SER A 37 -17.40 -26.56 20.89
N TRP A 38 -17.73 -25.28 20.77
CA TRP A 38 -17.67 -24.36 21.90
C TRP A 38 -18.70 -24.73 22.96
N PRO A 39 -18.35 -24.74 24.26
CA PRO A 39 -19.34 -24.81 25.33
C PRO A 39 -20.31 -23.64 25.20
N ARG A 40 -21.63 -23.91 25.30
CA ARG A 40 -22.69 -22.89 25.17
C ARG A 40 -22.46 -21.64 26.04
N ALA A 41 -21.79 -21.78 27.17
CA ALA A 41 -21.43 -20.68 28.08
C ALA A 41 -20.41 -19.69 27.47
N ALA A 42 -19.42 -20.17 26.70
CA ALA A 42 -18.41 -19.31 26.07
C ALA A 42 -19.01 -18.47 24.94
N LEU A 43 -19.89 -19.07 24.13
CA LEU A 43 -20.67 -18.36 23.11
C LEU A 43 -21.63 -17.31 23.71
N ALA A 44 -22.17 -17.57 24.90
CA ALA A 44 -23.05 -16.62 25.59
C ALA A 44 -22.27 -15.40 26.11
N SER A 45 -21.07 -15.60 26.68
CA SER A 45 -20.20 -14.52 27.17
C SER A 45 -19.70 -13.61 26.03
N ALA A 46 -19.24 -14.21 24.92
CA ALA A 46 -18.80 -13.45 23.74
C ALA A 46 -19.94 -12.61 23.11
N ARG A 47 -21.15 -13.19 23.02
CA ARG A 47 -22.33 -12.47 22.51
C ARG A 47 -22.81 -11.38 23.46
N SER A 48 -22.61 -11.54 24.77
CA SER A 48 -22.95 -10.50 25.76
C SER A 48 -22.04 -9.28 25.60
N ARG A 49 -20.73 -9.48 25.48
CA ARG A 49 -19.75 -8.39 25.31
C ARG A 49 -19.90 -7.67 23.98
N GLN A 50 -20.21 -8.39 22.89
CA GLN A 50 -20.55 -7.76 21.60
C GLN A 50 -21.82 -6.89 21.67
N ARG A 51 -22.84 -7.30 22.44
CA ARG A 51 -24.07 -6.51 22.62
C ARG A 51 -23.82 -5.24 23.45
N GLU A 52 -22.95 -5.33 24.43
CA GLU A 52 -22.57 -4.20 25.28
C GLU A 52 -21.74 -3.17 24.50
N ALA A 53 -20.78 -3.63 23.68
CA ALA A 53 -20.02 -2.77 22.77
C ALA A 53 -20.92 -2.09 21.71
N ALA A 54 -21.89 -2.81 21.13
CA ALA A 54 -22.85 -2.24 20.20
C ALA A 54 -23.78 -1.19 20.85
N ALA A 55 -24.15 -1.38 22.12
CA ALA A 55 -24.97 -0.43 22.87
C ALA A 55 -24.20 0.86 23.21
N ILE A 56 -22.90 0.77 23.49
CA ILE A 56 -22.04 1.94 23.72
C ILE A 56 -21.89 2.77 22.44
N LEU A 57 -21.68 2.11 21.28
CA LEU A 57 -21.62 2.78 19.97
C LEU A 57 -22.96 3.45 19.59
N ALA A 58 -24.09 2.80 19.90
CA ALA A 58 -25.41 3.36 19.62
C ALA A 58 -25.75 4.59 20.50
N LYS A 59 -25.21 4.68 21.71
CA LYS A 59 -25.35 5.86 22.58
C LYS A 59 -24.50 7.04 22.10
N GLY A 60 -23.28 6.79 21.61
CA GLY A 60 -22.42 7.84 21.03
C GLY A 60 -22.99 8.48 19.76
N ALA A 61 -23.80 7.75 18.98
CA ALA A 61 -24.42 8.27 17.76
C ALA A 61 -25.59 9.24 18.01
N ARG A 62 -26.10 9.36 19.25
CA ARG A 62 -27.25 10.22 19.58
C ARG A 62 -26.88 11.64 20.01
N GLU A 63 -25.60 11.93 20.25
CA GLU A 63 -25.13 13.25 20.72
C GLU A 63 -24.33 14.04 19.66
N GLY A 64 -24.24 13.57 18.42
CA GLY A 64 -23.61 14.28 17.30
C GLY A 64 -24.54 15.31 16.65
N GLY A 65 -24.29 16.59 16.90
CA GLY A 65 -25.05 17.73 16.38
C GLY A 65 -25.15 17.86 14.86
N LYS A 66 -26.22 18.55 14.45
CA LYS A 66 -26.71 18.84 13.09
C LYS A 66 -25.63 19.38 12.12
N PRO A 67 -25.63 18.95 10.84
CA PRO A 67 -24.68 19.48 9.84
C PRO A 67 -25.00 20.94 9.46
N PRO A 68 -24.00 21.76 9.09
CA PRO A 68 -24.21 23.14 8.68
C PRO A 68 -24.92 23.23 7.31
N THR A 69 -25.82 24.19 7.21
CA THR A 69 -26.64 24.51 6.03
C THR A 69 -25.81 25.33 5.03
N PRO A 70 -25.94 25.11 3.70
CA PRO A 70 -25.24 25.92 2.70
C PRO A 70 -25.85 27.33 2.55
N PRO A 71 -25.07 28.35 2.15
CA PRO A 71 -25.59 29.71 2.02
C PRO A 71 -26.48 29.88 0.78
N ALA A 72 -27.52 30.69 0.97
CA ALA A 72 -28.59 30.97 0.03
C ALA A 72 -28.15 31.76 -1.21
N ALA A 73 -28.67 31.35 -2.36
CA ALA A 73 -28.63 32.11 -3.61
C ALA A 73 -29.58 33.31 -3.54
N LEU A 74 -29.04 34.53 -3.67
CA LEU A 74 -29.83 35.74 -3.86
C LEU A 74 -30.31 35.83 -5.32
N ARG A 75 -31.62 35.66 -5.50
CA ARG A 75 -32.37 36.11 -6.67
C ARG A 75 -32.51 37.64 -6.61
N GLY A 76 -32.01 38.33 -7.63
CA GLY A 76 -32.39 39.71 -7.95
C GLY A 76 -33.09 39.71 -9.31
N GLY A 77 -34.40 39.99 -9.32
CA GLY A 77 -35.21 40.07 -10.53
C GLY A 77 -35.32 41.49 -11.08
N GLY A 78 -35.51 41.56 -12.39
CA GLY A 78 -36.48 42.45 -13.04
C GLY A 78 -36.12 43.91 -13.27
N GLY A 79 -35.83 44.26 -14.52
CA GLY A 79 -35.81 45.65 -14.99
C GLY A 79 -35.66 45.75 -16.50
N ARG A 80 -36.76 45.55 -17.24
CA ARG A 80 -36.86 45.89 -18.68
C ARG A 80 -36.89 47.40 -18.84
N GLN A 81 -36.10 47.95 -19.77
CA GLN A 81 -36.62 48.92 -20.73
C GLN A 81 -35.75 49.02 -21.99
N ARG A 82 -36.47 49.08 -23.12
CA ARG A 82 -36.00 49.22 -24.48
C ARG A 82 -35.31 50.58 -24.69
N ARG A 83 -34.34 50.63 -25.62
CA ARG A 83 -34.41 51.46 -26.84
C ARG A 83 -33.27 51.07 -27.79
N SER A 84 -33.69 50.74 -29.00
CA SER A 84 -32.94 50.59 -30.24
C SER A 84 -32.51 51.95 -30.77
N HIS A 85 -31.28 52.12 -31.24
CA HIS A 85 -30.93 53.04 -32.34
C HIS A 85 -29.67 52.53 -33.06
N SER A 86 -29.83 52.29 -34.36
CA SER A 86 -28.80 52.01 -35.35
C SER A 86 -28.06 53.30 -35.74
N ALA A 87 -26.78 53.21 -36.13
CA ALA A 87 -26.16 53.91 -37.29
C ALA A 87 -24.63 53.77 -37.29
N GLU A 88 -24.14 52.94 -38.22
CA GLU A 88 -23.08 53.14 -39.24
C GLU A 88 -21.85 54.10 -39.10
N PRO A 89 -20.79 53.86 -39.93
CA PRO A 89 -19.40 54.25 -39.67
C PRO A 89 -18.94 55.51 -40.43
N GLY A 90 -17.82 56.09 -39.97
CA GLY A 90 -17.21 57.28 -40.59
C GLY A 90 -15.68 57.23 -40.58
N THR A 91 -15.12 57.40 -41.78
CA THR A 91 -13.73 57.24 -42.21
C THR A 91 -12.89 58.53 -42.02
N LEU A 92 -11.56 58.38 -42.16
CA LEU A 92 -10.55 59.31 -42.75
C LEU A 92 -9.63 60.15 -41.83
N ARG A 93 -8.33 59.78 -41.96
CA ARG A 93 -7.13 60.59 -42.24
C ARG A 93 -6.73 61.77 -41.35
N GLY A 94 -5.46 61.70 -40.90
CA GLY A 94 -4.61 62.86 -40.62
C GLY A 94 -3.13 62.47 -40.75
N HIS A 95 -2.43 63.06 -41.72
CA HIS A 95 -1.01 62.92 -42.06
C HIS A 95 -0.13 63.95 -41.33
N GLY A 96 1.17 63.65 -41.19
CA GLY A 96 2.29 64.60 -40.94
C GLY A 96 3.17 64.11 -39.78
N GLY A 97 4.39 63.58 -39.96
CA GLY A 97 5.62 64.23 -40.44
C GLY A 97 6.31 64.95 -39.26
N ARG A 98 7.60 64.84 -38.92
CA ARG A 98 8.81 64.33 -39.57
C ARG A 98 9.97 64.38 -38.55
N SER A 99 10.89 63.41 -38.63
CA SER A 99 12.37 63.49 -38.52
C SER A 99 13.16 63.75 -37.21
N GLY A 100 14.17 62.90 -37.01
CA GLY A 100 15.38 63.03 -36.16
C GLY A 100 15.81 61.65 -35.60
N ALA A 101 16.58 60.81 -36.30
CA ALA A 101 18.07 60.69 -36.29
C ALA A 101 18.67 60.67 -34.86
N ALA A 102 19.53 59.76 -34.40
CA ALA A 102 20.30 58.67 -34.98
C ALA A 102 20.90 57.78 -33.85
N ALA A 103 21.47 56.63 -34.27
CA ALA A 103 22.57 55.88 -33.65
C ALA A 103 22.31 54.98 -32.42
N ALA A 104 22.31 53.66 -32.65
CA ALA A 104 23.22 52.69 -32.02
C ALA A 104 22.94 51.26 -32.55
N GLY A 105 23.85 50.73 -33.37
CA GLY A 105 24.15 49.29 -33.38
C GLY A 105 25.31 49.03 -32.40
N PRO A 106 25.59 47.78 -31.97
CA PRO A 106 25.66 46.62 -32.85
C PRO A 106 25.07 45.31 -32.27
N GLY A 107 25.03 44.28 -33.13
CA GLY A 107 25.43 42.93 -32.70
C GLY A 107 24.38 42.03 -32.07
N ARG A 108 23.47 41.50 -32.91
CA ARG A 108 22.88 40.19 -32.66
C ARG A 108 23.97 39.12 -32.85
N ALA A 109 24.39 38.46 -31.78
CA ALA A 109 25.07 37.16 -31.84
C ALA A 109 24.89 36.40 -30.52
N GLY A 110 24.26 35.22 -30.62
CA GLY A 110 24.46 34.14 -29.66
C GLY A 110 23.85 34.30 -28.27
N ALA A 111 22.51 34.29 -28.15
CA ALA A 111 21.90 33.72 -26.96
C ALA A 111 22.10 32.19 -27.05
N GLU A 112 23.30 31.73 -26.72
CA GLU A 112 23.56 30.31 -26.45
C GLU A 112 22.76 29.99 -25.19
N ARG A 113 21.54 29.49 -25.40
CA ARG A 113 20.81 28.74 -24.40
C ARG A 113 21.69 27.55 -24.03
N ALA A 114 22.51 27.72 -23.00
CA ALA A 114 23.04 26.60 -22.26
C ALA A 114 21.82 25.78 -21.83
N ALA A 115 21.61 24.66 -22.52
CA ALA A 115 20.71 23.63 -22.09
C ALA A 115 21.28 23.10 -20.78
N LEU A 116 20.84 23.70 -19.67
CA LEU A 116 20.99 23.12 -18.36
C LEU A 116 20.28 21.78 -18.43
N THR A 117 21.09 20.75 -18.52
CA THR A 117 20.71 19.35 -18.43
C THR A 117 19.74 19.20 -17.27
N GLY A 118 18.60 18.56 -17.56
CA GLY A 118 17.49 18.36 -16.63
C GLY A 118 17.84 17.47 -15.45
N LEU A 119 18.67 17.98 -14.55
CA LEU A 119 18.88 17.43 -13.23
C LEU A 119 17.60 17.71 -12.44
N SER A 120 16.66 16.77 -12.52
CA SER A 120 15.55 16.72 -11.57
C SER A 120 16.14 16.83 -10.16
N PRO A 121 15.62 17.71 -9.29
CA PRO A 121 16.15 17.89 -7.95
C PRO A 121 16.25 16.53 -7.24
N PRO A 122 17.33 16.29 -6.48
CA PRO A 122 17.52 15.03 -5.77
C PRO A 122 16.29 14.78 -4.91
N LEU A 123 15.75 13.56 -5.02
CA LEU A 123 14.63 13.12 -4.19
C LEU A 123 15.02 13.31 -2.73
N ALA A 124 14.30 14.17 -2.02
CA ALA A 124 14.51 14.36 -0.59
C ALA A 124 14.36 13.00 0.10
N LEU A 125 15.37 12.64 0.88
CA LEU A 125 15.35 11.43 1.69
C LEU A 125 14.43 11.68 2.89
N GLN A 126 13.39 10.88 3.04
CA GLN A 126 12.46 10.98 4.16
C GLN A 126 12.45 9.66 4.93
N ARG A 127 12.56 9.72 6.26
CA ARG A 127 12.29 8.57 7.13
C ARG A 127 10.83 8.62 7.59
N VAL A 128 10.15 7.49 7.50
CA VAL A 128 8.74 7.37 7.93
C VAL A 128 8.61 6.19 8.88
N GLY A 129 8.22 6.44 10.12
CA GLY A 129 7.92 5.43 11.12
C GLY A 129 6.48 4.95 11.03
N LEU A 130 6.28 3.64 10.99
CA LEU A 130 4.98 3.00 11.19
C LEU A 130 4.78 2.76 12.69
N GLN A 131 3.78 3.42 13.25
CA GLN A 131 3.37 3.23 14.63
C GLN A 131 2.15 2.31 14.69
N LEU A 132 2.23 1.30 15.56
CA LEU A 132 1.14 0.40 15.90
C LEU A 132 0.52 0.83 17.23
N ARG A 133 -0.79 0.63 17.37
CA ARG A 133 -1.52 0.66 18.64
C ARG A 133 -2.48 -0.52 18.65
N ALA A 134 -2.50 -1.26 19.74
CA ALA A 134 -3.41 -2.36 20.00
C ALA A 134 -3.63 -2.52 21.50
N THR A 135 -4.76 -3.12 21.87
CA THR A 135 -5.05 -3.55 23.25
C THR A 135 -4.57 -4.98 23.41
N LEU A 136 -3.65 -5.21 24.36
CA LEU A 136 -3.08 -6.52 24.64
C LEU A 136 -3.72 -7.15 25.88
N GLU A 137 -4.15 -8.40 25.77
CA GLU A 137 -4.64 -9.23 26.87
C GLU A 137 -3.67 -10.40 27.06
N ASN A 138 -3.00 -10.45 28.23
CA ASN A 138 -2.08 -11.53 28.64
C ASN A 138 -0.99 -11.89 27.62
N ILE A 139 -0.61 -10.95 26.75
CA ILE A 139 0.38 -11.16 25.70
C ILE A 139 1.41 -10.02 25.66
N THR A 140 2.62 -10.33 25.21
CA THR A 140 3.73 -9.38 25.06
C THR A 140 4.61 -9.73 23.86
N ARG A 141 5.60 -8.88 23.56
CA ARG A 141 6.59 -9.09 22.49
C ARG A 141 5.99 -9.37 21.10
N LEU A 142 4.86 -8.71 20.79
CA LEU A 142 4.25 -8.76 19.46
C LEU A 142 5.23 -8.15 18.43
N ARG A 143 5.66 -8.94 17.44
CA ARG A 143 6.66 -8.54 16.45
C ARG A 143 6.43 -9.20 15.11
N ALA A 144 6.93 -8.55 14.05
CA ALA A 144 7.11 -9.21 12.76
C ALA A 144 8.20 -10.28 12.87
N GLU A 145 7.90 -11.52 12.49
CA GLU A 145 8.84 -12.63 12.54
C GLU A 145 9.30 -13.05 11.14
N GLY A 146 10.62 -13.27 10.99
CA GLY A 146 11.23 -13.67 9.72
C GLY A 146 11.59 -12.53 8.78
N GLU A 147 12.58 -12.76 7.91
CA GLU A 147 12.98 -11.82 6.85
C GLU A 147 12.00 -11.80 5.66
N ASP A 148 11.14 -12.81 5.58
CA ASP A 148 10.08 -12.96 4.58
C ASP A 148 8.75 -12.32 5.00
N PHE A 149 8.69 -11.73 6.20
CA PHE A 149 7.54 -10.98 6.69
C PHE A 149 7.12 -9.89 5.69
N ARG A 150 5.81 -9.80 5.44
CA ARG A 150 5.24 -8.94 4.40
C ARG A 150 4.61 -7.69 5.00
N TRP A 151 5.26 -6.56 4.80
CA TRP A 151 4.71 -5.24 5.10
C TRP A 151 3.78 -4.78 3.98
N TYR A 152 2.48 -5.07 4.08
CA TYR A 152 1.50 -4.62 3.09
C TYR A 152 1.16 -3.14 3.25
N LEU A 153 1.57 -2.34 2.27
CA LEU A 153 1.44 -0.89 2.26
C LEU A 153 0.68 -0.38 1.04
N LYS A 154 -0.04 0.73 1.24
CA LYS A 154 -0.39 1.65 0.16
C LYS A 154 0.67 2.71 0.07
N LEU A 155 1.12 2.98 -1.15
CA LEU A 155 2.27 3.84 -1.39
C LEU A 155 1.84 5.03 -2.26
N LYS A 156 2.23 6.23 -1.84
CA LYS A 156 1.97 7.50 -2.51
C LYS A 156 3.23 8.01 -3.17
N CYS A 157 3.13 8.40 -4.44
CA CYS A 157 4.20 9.09 -5.13
C CYS A 157 4.36 10.52 -4.59
N GLY A 158 5.52 10.85 -4.06
CA GLY A 158 5.83 12.19 -3.56
C GLY A 158 5.88 13.27 -4.64
N ASN A 159 5.94 12.89 -5.92
CA ASN A 159 6.01 13.83 -7.03
C ASN A 159 4.63 14.28 -7.55
N CYS A 160 3.75 13.33 -7.88
CA CYS A 160 2.45 13.62 -8.49
C CYS A 160 1.26 13.26 -7.59
N GLY A 161 1.51 12.73 -6.39
CA GLY A 161 0.46 12.37 -5.43
C GLY A 161 -0.28 11.06 -5.70
N GLU A 162 0.07 10.33 -6.77
CA GLU A 162 -0.57 9.07 -7.15
C GLU A 162 -0.44 8.02 -6.04
N VAL A 163 -1.55 7.39 -5.65
CA VAL A 163 -1.59 6.35 -4.61
C VAL A 163 -1.87 5.00 -5.25
N SER A 164 -1.16 3.96 -4.82
CA SER A 164 -1.33 2.63 -5.39
C SER A 164 -2.73 2.04 -5.18
N GLU A 165 -3.41 1.65 -6.26
CA GLU A 165 -4.72 1.00 -6.22
C GLU A 165 -4.72 -0.36 -5.49
N LYS A 166 -3.62 -1.12 -5.60
CA LYS A 166 -3.45 -2.42 -4.95
C LYS A 166 -2.51 -2.31 -3.76
N TRP A 167 -2.68 -3.21 -2.80
CA TRP A 167 -1.69 -3.43 -1.75
C TRP A 167 -0.38 -3.92 -2.36
N GLN A 168 0.72 -3.37 -1.89
CA GLN A 168 2.07 -3.79 -2.25
C GLN A 168 2.75 -4.25 -0.98
N TYR A 169 3.52 -5.34 -1.03
CA TYR A 169 4.26 -5.79 0.14
C TYR A 169 5.75 -5.55 -0.02
N LEU A 170 6.42 -5.27 1.09
CA LEU A 170 7.87 -5.22 1.20
C LEU A 170 8.32 -6.34 2.15
N ARG A 171 9.48 -6.95 1.88
CA ARG A 171 10.11 -7.96 2.74
C ARG A 171 11.58 -7.62 2.93
N LEU A 172 12.15 -7.94 4.08
CA LEU A 172 13.57 -7.67 4.33
C LEU A 172 14.50 -8.41 3.37
N MET A 173 14.09 -9.61 2.95
CA MET A 173 14.86 -10.42 2.00
C MET A 173 14.85 -9.86 0.56
N ASP A 174 13.95 -8.93 0.24
CA ASP A 174 13.87 -8.34 -1.09
C ASP A 174 14.91 -7.23 -1.25
N SER A 175 15.59 -7.21 -2.40
CA SER A 175 16.56 -6.18 -2.74
C SER A 175 16.54 -5.91 -4.23
N ALA A 176 16.39 -4.64 -4.60
CA ALA A 176 16.39 -4.16 -5.97
C ALA A 176 17.49 -3.10 -6.15
N PRO A 177 18.30 -3.19 -7.23
CA PRO A 177 19.39 -2.26 -7.46
C PRO A 177 18.87 -0.86 -7.81
N LEU A 178 19.48 0.18 -7.22
CA LEU A 178 19.20 1.56 -7.55
C LEU A 178 20.04 2.00 -8.75
N LYS A 179 19.45 2.80 -9.65
CA LYS A 179 20.21 3.40 -10.77
C LYS A 179 21.32 4.30 -10.27
N GLY A 180 22.46 4.29 -10.97
CA GLY A 180 23.59 5.18 -10.71
C GLY A 180 24.46 4.78 -9.52
N GLY A 181 24.51 3.49 -9.16
CA GLY A 181 25.43 2.98 -8.13
C GLY A 181 25.10 3.41 -6.69
N ARG A 182 23.86 3.84 -6.44
CA ARG A 182 23.41 4.37 -5.13
C ARG A 182 23.07 3.26 -4.12
N GLY A 183 23.57 2.05 -4.31
CA GLY A 183 23.23 0.87 -3.52
C GLY A 183 21.95 0.16 -4.01
N SER A 184 21.24 -0.45 -3.08
CA SER A 184 19.97 -1.16 -3.30
C SER A 184 18.89 -0.64 -2.37
N ALA A 185 17.64 -0.97 -2.65
CA ALA A 185 16.51 -0.75 -1.75
C ALA A 185 15.58 -1.96 -1.80
N THR A 186 14.76 -2.14 -0.77
CA THR A 186 13.78 -3.23 -0.69
C THR A 186 12.85 -3.26 -1.91
N MET A 187 12.38 -2.09 -2.36
CA MET A 187 11.55 -1.97 -3.55
C MET A 187 11.91 -0.73 -4.37
N VAL A 188 12.00 -0.91 -5.70
CA VAL A 188 12.15 0.17 -6.69
C VAL A 188 11.02 0.06 -7.69
N GLN A 189 10.29 1.15 -7.92
CA GLN A 189 9.20 1.16 -8.91
C GLN A 189 9.03 2.50 -9.62
N LYS A 190 8.52 2.42 -10.85
CA LYS A 190 8.16 3.59 -11.65
C LYS A 190 6.72 3.98 -11.37
N CYS A 191 6.48 5.25 -11.03
CA CYS A 191 5.13 5.78 -10.88
C CYS A 191 4.36 5.64 -12.20
N LYS A 192 3.16 5.05 -12.14
CA LYS A 192 2.31 4.81 -13.32
C LYS A 192 1.83 6.11 -13.98
N LEU A 193 1.71 7.19 -13.20
CA LEU A 193 1.24 8.49 -13.68
C LEU A 193 2.38 9.36 -14.22
N CYS A 194 3.33 9.76 -13.36
CA CYS A 194 4.37 10.71 -13.75
C CYS A 194 5.67 10.07 -14.27
N SER A 195 5.73 8.74 -14.36
CA SER A 195 6.91 8.00 -14.82
C SER A 195 8.19 8.17 -13.98
N ARG A 196 8.13 8.85 -12.83
CA ARG A 196 9.27 8.99 -11.92
C ARG A 196 9.60 7.66 -11.24
N GLU A 197 10.88 7.31 -11.22
CA GLU A 197 11.38 6.16 -10.47
C GLU A 197 11.50 6.55 -8.99
N ASN A 198 10.89 5.76 -8.12
CA ASN A 198 10.91 5.94 -6.68
C ASN A 198 11.35 4.64 -6.01
N SER A 199 11.87 4.74 -4.79
CA SER A 199 12.27 3.58 -4.01
C SER A 199 11.87 3.74 -2.55
N ILE A 200 11.77 2.60 -1.86
CA ILE A 200 11.50 2.50 -0.43
C ILE A 200 12.32 1.34 0.12
N ASP A 201 12.89 1.54 1.30
CA ASP A 201 13.72 0.54 1.98
C ASP A 201 13.26 0.32 3.43
N ILE A 202 13.27 -0.92 3.88
CA ILE A 202 12.97 -1.26 5.28
C ILE A 202 14.26 -1.11 6.09
N LEU A 203 14.22 -0.31 7.16
CA LEU A 203 15.35 -0.19 8.07
C LEU A 203 15.30 -1.31 9.12
N SER A 204 15.94 -2.45 8.85
CA SER A 204 15.89 -3.66 9.69
C SER A 204 16.20 -3.39 11.16
N GLN A 205 17.19 -2.54 11.45
CA GLN A 205 17.61 -2.15 12.80
C GLN A 205 16.54 -1.37 13.60
N THR A 206 15.49 -0.90 12.93
CA THR A 206 14.40 -0.13 13.57
C THR A 206 13.20 -1.00 13.93
N ILE A 207 13.20 -2.27 13.54
CA ILE A 207 12.12 -3.20 13.87
C ILE A 207 12.14 -3.47 15.37
N LYS A 208 11.03 -3.16 16.05
CA LYS A 208 10.91 -3.25 17.50
C LYS A 208 9.63 -3.99 17.89
N PRO A 209 9.67 -4.84 18.94
CA PRO A 209 8.47 -5.48 19.45
C PRO A 209 7.54 -4.45 20.11
N TYR A 210 6.24 -4.76 20.09
CA TYR A 210 5.18 -4.08 20.83
C TYR A 210 4.87 -4.90 22.09
N ASN A 211 5.15 -4.35 23.26
CA ASN A 211 5.11 -5.06 24.55
C ASN A 211 3.84 -4.73 25.34
N ALA A 212 3.61 -5.47 26.42
CA ALA A 212 2.52 -5.21 27.36
C ALA A 212 2.50 -3.76 27.89
N GLU A 213 3.66 -3.16 28.18
CA GLU A 213 3.74 -1.76 28.65
C GLU A 213 3.34 -0.71 27.58
N ASP A 214 3.35 -1.11 26.31
CA ASP A 214 2.99 -0.27 25.17
C ASP A 214 1.49 -0.36 24.84
N SER A 215 0.75 -1.29 25.46
CA SER A 215 -0.67 -1.50 25.22
C SER A 215 -1.44 -0.18 25.23
N GLU A 216 -2.34 -0.03 24.26
CA GLU A 216 -3.15 1.16 23.99
C GLU A 216 -2.38 2.44 23.63
N LYS A 217 -1.06 2.39 23.44
CA LYS A 217 -0.23 3.55 23.02
C LYS A 217 0.30 3.35 21.61
N PHE A 218 0.50 4.44 20.89
CA PHE A 218 1.20 4.37 19.61
C PHE A 218 2.71 4.19 19.84
N LYS A 219 3.27 3.13 19.28
CA LYS A 219 4.71 2.86 19.29
C LYS A 219 5.21 2.53 17.89
N THR A 220 6.34 3.11 17.50
CA THR A 220 7.02 2.79 16.24
C THR A 220 7.52 1.36 16.26
N ILE A 221 7.04 0.52 15.34
CA ILE A 221 7.43 -0.88 15.20
C ILE A 221 8.39 -1.14 14.04
N VAL A 222 8.46 -0.22 13.06
CA VAL A 222 9.41 -0.24 11.95
C VAL A 222 9.51 1.16 11.33
N GLU A 223 10.65 1.48 10.73
CA GLU A 223 10.85 2.68 9.94
C GLU A 223 11.24 2.32 8.50
N PHE A 224 10.80 3.17 7.57
CA PHE A 224 11.10 3.07 6.15
C PHE A 224 11.95 4.27 5.71
N GLU A 225 12.95 4.01 4.88
CA GLU A 225 13.66 5.03 4.13
C GLU A 225 12.96 5.24 2.79
N CYS A 226 12.35 6.41 2.61
CA CYS A 226 11.51 6.77 1.48
C CYS A 226 12.25 7.72 0.52
N ARG A 227 12.31 7.35 -0.76
CA ARG A 227 12.85 8.17 -1.85
C ARG A 227 11.79 8.35 -2.93
N GLY A 228 10.95 9.37 -2.77
CA GLY A 228 9.84 9.68 -3.68
C GLY A 228 8.61 8.79 -3.55
N LEU A 229 8.61 7.86 -2.59
CA LEU A 229 7.51 6.94 -2.30
C LEU A 229 7.24 6.92 -0.79
N GLU A 230 6.06 7.37 -0.38
CA GLU A 230 5.66 7.48 1.03
C GLU A 230 4.55 6.47 1.34
N PRO A 231 4.64 5.67 2.42
CA PRO A 231 3.55 4.82 2.85
C PRO A 231 2.42 5.66 3.46
N VAL A 232 1.19 5.35 3.04
CA VAL A 232 -0.02 6.11 3.45
C VAL A 232 -1.10 5.25 4.08
N ASP A 233 -0.99 3.92 3.95
CA ASP A 233 -1.88 2.96 4.60
C ASP A 233 -1.12 1.66 4.85
N PHE A 234 -1.52 0.91 5.88
CA PHE A 234 -0.92 -0.35 6.28
C PHE A 234 -1.99 -1.39 6.59
N GLN A 235 -1.82 -2.59 6.04
CA GLN A 235 -2.65 -3.74 6.34
C GLN A 235 -1.81 -4.81 7.03
N PRO A 236 -1.87 -4.95 8.36
CA PRO A 236 -1.24 -6.08 9.02
C PRO A 236 -1.94 -7.37 8.57
N GLN A 237 -1.16 -8.44 8.39
CA GLN A 237 -1.67 -9.76 8.01
C GLN A 237 -1.02 -10.83 8.89
N ALA A 238 -0.80 -12.05 8.37
CA ALA A 238 -0.07 -13.12 9.02
C ALA A 238 1.45 -12.86 9.09
N GLY A 239 2.14 -13.62 9.95
CA GLY A 239 3.60 -13.58 10.15
C GLY A 239 4.02 -12.82 11.41
N PHE A 240 3.06 -12.38 12.23
CA PHE A 240 3.40 -11.88 13.56
C PHE A 240 3.64 -13.03 14.53
N ALA A 241 4.48 -12.78 15.52
CA ALA A 241 4.67 -13.66 16.67
C ALA A 241 4.61 -12.85 17.96
N ALA A 242 4.20 -13.51 19.04
CA ALA A 242 4.10 -12.93 20.37
C ALA A 242 4.32 -14.02 21.44
N GLU A 243 4.33 -13.62 22.71
CA GLU A 243 4.51 -14.54 23.84
C GLU A 243 3.46 -14.26 24.92
N GLY A 244 2.98 -15.31 25.58
CA GLY A 244 2.17 -15.18 26.80
C GLY A 244 2.93 -14.38 27.85
N ALA A 245 2.30 -13.35 28.40
CA ALA A 245 2.96 -12.32 29.21
C ALA A 245 3.66 -12.91 30.45
N GLU A 246 3.03 -13.89 31.10
CA GLU A 246 3.57 -14.55 32.30
C GLU A 246 4.25 -15.89 31.98
N SER A 247 3.71 -16.64 31.02
CA SER A 247 4.09 -18.03 30.74
C SER A 247 5.28 -18.18 29.80
N GLY A 248 5.57 -17.15 29.00
CA GLY A 248 6.47 -17.22 27.85
C GLY A 248 6.03 -18.22 26.78
N THR A 249 4.76 -18.63 26.75
CA THR A 249 4.22 -19.52 25.71
C THR A 249 4.29 -18.80 24.35
N PRO A 250 4.99 -19.36 23.34
CA PRO A 250 5.10 -18.72 22.03
C PRO A 250 3.80 -18.87 21.24
N PHE A 251 3.36 -17.77 20.65
CA PHE A 251 2.26 -17.72 19.67
C PHE A 251 2.82 -17.24 18.34
N ASN A 252 2.88 -18.13 17.35
CA ASN A 252 3.45 -17.86 16.03
C ASN A 252 2.33 -17.74 14.98
N ASP A 253 2.68 -17.25 13.79
CA ASP A 253 1.77 -17.12 12.65
C ASP A 253 0.47 -16.32 12.97
N ILE A 254 0.56 -15.38 13.90
CA ILE A 254 -0.54 -14.49 14.28
C ILE A 254 -0.95 -13.67 13.06
N ASN A 255 -2.24 -13.71 12.75
CA ASN A 255 -2.84 -12.98 11.64
C ASN A 255 -3.72 -11.84 12.15
N LEU A 256 -3.28 -10.61 11.88
CA LEU A 256 -3.96 -9.39 12.33
C LEU A 256 -4.79 -8.70 11.23
N LEU A 257 -5.15 -9.42 10.15
CA LEU A 257 -5.97 -8.90 9.05
C LEU A 257 -7.32 -8.35 9.53
N GLU A 258 -7.97 -9.07 10.44
CA GLU A 258 -9.26 -8.69 11.02
C GLU A 258 -9.13 -7.66 12.16
N LYS A 259 -7.89 -7.25 12.49
CA LYS A 259 -7.55 -6.30 13.57
C LYS A 259 -7.81 -6.79 14.99
N ASP A 260 -8.35 -8.00 15.13
CA ASP A 260 -8.54 -8.70 16.37
C ASP A 260 -8.02 -10.13 16.23
N TRP A 261 -7.33 -10.63 17.25
CA TRP A 261 -6.85 -11.99 17.35
C TRP A 261 -6.96 -12.44 18.80
N ASN A 262 -7.31 -13.71 19.02
CA ASN A 262 -7.41 -14.29 20.35
C ASN A 262 -7.08 -15.79 20.31
N ASP A 263 -6.51 -16.28 21.40
CA ASP A 263 -6.18 -17.69 21.61
C ASP A 263 -6.21 -18.00 23.11
N TYR A 264 -5.73 -19.17 23.51
CA TYR A 264 -5.74 -19.64 24.89
C TYR A 264 -4.35 -20.12 25.33
N ASP A 265 -3.88 -19.62 26.47
CA ASP A 265 -2.62 -20.08 27.05
C ASP A 265 -2.88 -21.25 28.00
N GLU A 266 -2.52 -22.45 27.54
CA GLU A 266 -2.70 -23.68 28.31
C GLU A 266 -1.86 -23.74 29.60
N LYS A 267 -0.82 -22.92 29.75
CA LYS A 267 0.00 -22.92 30.96
C LYS A 267 -0.63 -22.10 32.08
N THR A 268 -1.16 -20.92 31.77
CA THR A 268 -1.81 -20.03 32.77
C THR A 268 -3.31 -20.27 32.88
N LYS A 269 -3.91 -21.01 31.94
CA LYS A 269 -5.36 -21.24 31.83
C LYS A 269 -6.16 -19.97 31.59
N GLU A 270 -5.58 -19.03 30.85
CA GLU A 270 -6.16 -17.72 30.55
C GLU A 270 -6.30 -17.48 29.04
N SER A 271 -7.23 -16.60 28.66
CA SER A 271 -7.30 -16.06 27.31
C SER A 271 -6.11 -15.15 27.03
N VAL A 272 -5.62 -15.18 25.80
CA VAL A 272 -4.68 -14.19 25.26
C VAL A 272 -5.31 -13.50 24.07
N GLY A 273 -4.96 -12.24 23.85
CA GLY A 273 -5.58 -11.47 22.78
C GLY A 273 -4.84 -10.20 22.38
N ILE A 274 -5.07 -9.81 21.12
CA ILE A 274 -4.61 -8.58 20.49
C ILE A 274 -5.83 -7.98 19.83
N TYR A 275 -6.27 -6.81 20.28
CA TYR A 275 -7.51 -6.20 19.83
C TYR A 275 -7.34 -4.78 19.34
N GLU A 276 -8.33 -4.31 18.57
CA GLU A 276 -8.45 -2.93 18.11
C GLU A 276 -7.18 -2.43 17.39
N VAL A 277 -6.54 -3.31 16.62
CA VAL A 277 -5.29 -2.98 15.94
C VAL A 277 -5.50 -1.79 15.01
N THR A 278 -4.74 -0.73 15.26
CA THR A 278 -4.73 0.49 14.47
C THR A 278 -3.29 0.97 14.27
N HIS A 279 -3.11 1.86 13.30
CA HIS A 279 -1.79 2.34 12.93
C HIS A 279 -1.81 3.81 12.53
N LYS A 280 -0.62 4.41 12.52
CA LYS A 280 -0.38 5.71 11.88
C LYS A 280 1.06 5.82 11.41
N PHE A 281 1.30 6.73 10.47
CA PHE A 281 2.64 7.05 10.01
C PHE A 281 3.12 8.37 10.64
N VAL A 282 4.39 8.42 11.03
CA VAL A 282 5.06 9.62 11.54
C VAL A 282 6.30 9.89 10.71
N LYS A 283 6.55 11.17 10.39
CA LYS A 283 7.79 11.58 9.74
C LYS A 283 8.88 11.70 10.81
N CYS A 284 9.99 11.00 10.61
CA CYS A 284 11.15 11.00 11.50
C CYS A 284 12.25 11.92 10.97
#